data_AF-A0AAW4WR01-F1
#
_entry.id   AF-A0AAW4WR01-F1
#
_cell.length_a   1.000
_cell.length_b   1.000
_cell.length_c   1.000
_cell.angle_alpha   90.00
_cell.angle_beta   90.00
_cell.angle_gamma   90.00
#
_symmetry.space_group_name_H-M   'P 1'
#
loop_
_entity.id
_entity.type
_entity.pdbx_description
1 polymer ?
#
loop_
_entity_poly.entity_id
_entity_poly.type
_entity_poly.pdbx_seq_one_letter_code
_entity_poly.pdbx_strand_id
1 'polypeptide(L)'
;VFTTVYVVLGLAPVTLIPQLWTAPAVGPAPTILIACGGAAYIAGAVCFALGKPNPVPGWFEFQELFHLGTVIGYACHVVAI
;
A
#
# COMPACT_ATOMS: atom_id res chain seq x y z
N VAL A 1 0.17 3.67 17.64
CA VAL A 1 -1.01 4.55 17.39
C VAL A 1 -0.96 5.17 16.00
N PHE A 2 0.07 5.93 15.65
CA PHE A 2 0.17 6.58 14.33
C PHE A 2 0.06 5.60 13.15
N THR A 3 0.78 4.47 13.17
CA THR A 3 0.70 3.44 12.11
C THR A 3 -0.73 2.98 11.85
N THR A 4 -1.49 2.70 12.92
CA THR A 4 -2.90 2.28 12.83
C THR A 4 -3.78 3.38 12.22
N VAL A 5 -3.58 4.64 12.63
CA VAL A 5 -4.34 5.79 12.09
C VAL A 5 -4.09 5.93 10.59
N TYR A 6 -2.85 5.85 10.14
CA TYR A 6 -2.52 5.97 8.72
C TYR A 6 -3.03 4.81 7.88
N VAL A 7 -3.05 3.58 8.41
CA VAL A 7 -3.67 2.43 7.72
C VAL A 7 -5.17 2.65 7.55
N VAL A 8 -5.87 3.08 8.60
CA VAL A 8 -7.31 3.36 8.51
C VAL A 8 -7.60 4.50 7.52
N LEU A 9 -6.81 5.56 7.54
CA LEU A 9 -6.93 6.66 6.58
C LEU A 9 -6.70 6.17 5.13
N GLY A 10 -5.68 5.34 4.92
CA GLY A 10 -5.37 4.76 3.61
C GLY A 10 -6.43 3.80 3.07
N LEU A 11 -7.34 3.30 3.90
CA LEU A 11 -8.47 2.46 3.48
C LEU A 11 -9.68 3.25 2.98
N ALA A 12 -9.73 4.58 3.18
CA ALA A 12 -10.83 5.42 2.71
C ALA A 12 -11.20 5.20 1.22
N PRO A 13 -10.25 5.02 0.28
CA PRO A 13 -10.54 4.82 -1.13
C PRO A 13 -11.08 3.43 -1.48
N VAL A 14 -11.06 2.45 -0.57
CA VAL A 14 -11.55 1.07 -0.86
C VAL A 14 -13.02 1.09 -1.30
N THR A 15 -13.80 2.02 -0.75
CA THR A 15 -15.21 2.22 -1.12
C THR A 15 -15.41 2.73 -2.55
N LEU A 16 -14.35 3.20 -3.21
CA LEU A 16 -14.34 3.70 -4.58
C LEU A 16 -13.96 2.62 -5.60
N ILE A 17 -13.48 1.44 -5.18
CA ILE A 17 -13.02 0.39 -6.10
C ILE A 17 -14.09 0.00 -7.14
N PRO A 18 -15.36 -0.26 -6.78
CA PRO A 18 -16.40 -0.57 -7.77
C PRO A 18 -16.61 0.53 -8.82
N GLN A 19 -16.54 1.79 -8.37
CA GLN A 19 -16.71 2.98 -9.20
C GLN A 19 -15.52 3.15 -10.15
N LEU A 20 -14.28 2.98 -9.65
CA LEU A 20 -13.07 3.02 -10.47
C LEU A 20 -13.05 1.91 -11.51
N TRP A 21 -13.51 0.70 -11.14
CA TRP A 21 -13.55 -0.45 -12.03
C TRP A 21 -14.45 -0.25 -13.26
N THR A 22 -15.58 0.42 -13.05
CA THR A 22 -16.61 0.64 -14.07
C THR A 22 -16.50 2.00 -14.76
N ALA A 23 -15.69 2.92 -14.23
CA ALA A 23 -15.48 4.24 -14.79
C ALA A 23 -14.78 4.14 -16.17
N PRO A 24 -15.37 4.68 -17.25
CA PRO A 24 -14.80 4.58 -18.60
C PRO A 24 -13.39 5.18 -18.76
N ALA A 25 -13.07 6.21 -17.97
CA ALA A 25 -11.76 6.88 -18.01
C ALA A 25 -10.67 6.20 -17.16
N VAL A 26 -11.04 5.26 -16.29
CA VAL A 26 -10.12 4.57 -15.38
C VAL A 26 -10.06 3.09 -15.74
N GLY A 27 -11.18 2.40 -15.54
CA GLY A 27 -11.33 0.98 -15.86
C GLY A 27 -10.52 0.04 -14.96
N PRO A 28 -10.47 -1.25 -15.34
CA PRO A 28 -9.90 -2.29 -14.49
C PRO A 28 -8.40 -2.13 -14.20
N ALA A 29 -7.60 -1.72 -15.18
CA ALA A 29 -6.14 -1.73 -15.06
C ALA A 29 -5.60 -0.77 -13.96
N PRO A 30 -5.96 0.54 -13.94
CA PRO A 30 -5.59 1.42 -12.84
C PRO A 30 -6.20 1.00 -11.49
N THR A 31 -7.42 0.45 -11.52
CA THR A 31 -8.08 -0.04 -10.30
C THR A 31 -7.30 -1.19 -9.65
N ILE A 32 -6.77 -2.12 -10.45
CA ILE A 32 -5.90 -3.20 -9.97
C ILE A 32 -4.60 -2.63 -9.40
N LEU A 33 -3.97 -1.66 -10.08
CA LEU A 33 -2.76 -1.01 -9.57
C LEU A 33 -2.98 -0.32 -8.22
N ILE A 34 -4.08 0.43 -8.07
CA ILE A 34 -4.46 1.06 -6.80
C ILE A 34 -4.65 0.01 -5.70
N ALA A 35 -5.36 -1.09 -5.99
CA ALA A 35 -5.57 -2.17 -5.04
C ALA A 35 -4.25 -2.85 -4.63
N CYS A 36 -3.38 -3.15 -5.60
CA CYS A 36 -2.05 -3.72 -5.35
C CYS A 36 -1.16 -2.78 -4.53
N GLY A 37 -1.18 -1.48 -4.85
CA GLY A 37 -0.41 -0.47 -4.11
C GLY A 37 -0.89 -0.33 -2.66
N GLY A 38 -2.21 -0.32 -2.44
CA GLY A 38 -2.80 -0.34 -1.10
C GLY A 38 -2.42 -1.60 -0.31
N ALA A 39 -2.47 -2.78 -0.94
CA ALA A 39 -2.07 -4.03 -0.32
C ALA A 39 -0.58 -4.04 0.09
N ALA A 40 0.30 -3.54 -0.77
CA ALA A 40 1.73 -3.43 -0.46
C ALA A 40 2.01 -2.49 0.73
N TYR A 41 1.32 -1.34 0.77
CA TYR A 41 1.41 -0.41 1.90
C TYR A 41 0.97 -1.06 3.22
N ILE A 42 -0.19 -1.74 3.22
CA ILE A 42 -0.73 -2.41 4.41
C ILE A 42 0.21 -3.53 4.87
N ALA A 43 0.75 -4.33 3.95
CA ALA A 43 1.71 -5.39 4.28
C ALA A 43 2.96 -4.80 4.98
N GLY A 44 3.55 -3.74 4.42
CA GLY A 44 4.66 -3.03 5.05
C GLY A 44 4.31 -2.45 6.42
N ALA A 45 3.12 -1.86 6.57
CA ALA A 45 2.64 -1.30 7.83
C ALA A 45 2.41 -2.38 8.91
N VAL A 46 1.95 -3.58 8.52
CA VAL A 46 1.85 -4.74 9.41
C VAL A 46 3.23 -5.20 9.86
N CYS A 47 4.19 -5.34 8.94
CA CYS A 47 5.56 -5.70 9.31
C CYS A 47 6.16 -4.68 10.30
N PHE A 48 5.93 -3.39 10.05
CA PHE A 48 6.35 -2.32 10.96
C PHE A 48 5.70 -2.43 12.34
N ALA A 49 4.39 -2.64 12.39
CA ALA A 49 3.65 -2.74 13.65
C ALA A 49 4.06 -3.97 14.48
N LEU A 50 4.43 -5.06 13.81
CA LEU A 50 4.93 -6.28 14.45
C LEU A 50 6.42 -6.19 14.83
N GLY A 51 7.15 -5.19 14.30
CA GLY A 51 8.61 -5.07 14.44
C GLY A 51 9.37 -6.24 13.79
N LYS A 52 8.75 -6.95 12.83
CA LYS A 52 9.25 -8.17 12.18
C LYS A 52 8.63 -8.33 10.78
N PRO A 53 9.27 -9.05 9.83
CA PRO A 53 10.54 -9.76 9.95
C PRO A 53 11.76 -8.83 9.81
N ASN A 54 12.94 -9.36 10.11
CA ASN A 54 14.23 -8.73 9.80
C ASN A 54 14.96 -9.58 8.73
N PRO A 55 14.68 -9.38 7.43
CA PRO A 55 15.29 -10.16 6.36
C PRO A 55 16.82 -10.14 6.41
N VAL A 56 17.41 -8.97 6.67
CA VAL A 56 18.86 -8.79 6.83
C VAL A 56 19.12 -7.96 8.08
N PRO A 57 19.34 -8.60 9.25
CA PRO A 57 19.57 -7.89 10.51
C PRO A 57 20.69 -6.84 10.40
N GLY A 58 20.41 -5.61 10.86
CA GLY A 58 21.34 -4.47 10.79
C GLY A 58 21.44 -3.74 9.45
N TRP A 59 20.75 -4.17 8.40
CA TRP A 59 20.76 -3.54 7.06
C TRP A 59 19.41 -3.41 6.38
N PHE A 60 18.51 -4.38 6.59
CA PHE A 60 17.18 -4.41 5.99
C PHE A 60 16.22 -5.13 6.93
N GLU A 61 15.60 -4.35 7.81
CA GLU A 61 14.71 -4.74 8.88
C GLU A 61 13.27 -4.29 8.58
N PHE A 62 12.37 -4.48 9.55
CA PHE A 62 10.95 -4.14 9.42
C PHE A 62 10.71 -2.67 9.00
N GLN A 63 11.61 -1.74 9.35
CA GLN A 63 11.50 -0.34 8.96
C GLN A 63 11.81 -0.14 7.47
N GLU A 64 12.84 -0.78 6.92
CA GLU A 64 13.08 -0.72 5.47
C GLU A 64 12.03 -1.50 4.68
N LEU A 65 11.50 -2.60 5.22
CA LEU A 65 10.33 -3.28 4.65
C LEU A 65 9.11 -2.37 4.53
N PHE A 66 8.85 -1.53 5.54
CA PHE A 66 7.80 -0.52 5.49
C PHE A 66 8.05 0.46 4.36
N HIS A 67 9.25 1.03 4.28
CA HIS A 67 9.62 1.95 3.19
C HIS A 67 9.52 1.29 1.81
N LEU A 68 9.90 0.03 1.69
CA LEU A 68 9.75 -0.71 0.43
C LEU A 68 8.27 -0.83 0.05
N GLY A 69 7.40 -1.19 0.99
CA GLY A 69 5.96 -1.23 0.79
C GLY A 69 5.38 0.13 0.38
N THR A 70 5.85 1.23 0.97
CA THR A 70 5.42 2.58 0.58
C THR A 70 5.91 2.98 -0.81
N VAL A 71 7.13 2.63 -1.20
CA VAL A 71 7.68 2.87 -2.55
C VAL A 71 6.92 2.08 -3.61
N ILE A 72 6.59 0.81 -3.36
CA ILE A 72 5.75 0.01 -4.25
C ILE A 72 4.36 0.63 -4.38
N GLY A 73 3.76 1.02 -3.26
CA GLY A 73 2.48 1.73 -3.23
C GLY A 73 2.49 3.00 -4.08
N TYR A 74 3.52 3.83 -3.91
CA TYR A 74 3.74 5.04 -4.71
C TYR A 74 3.86 4.73 -6.20
N ALA A 75 4.71 3.78 -6.59
CA ALA A 75 4.92 3.40 -7.98
C ALA A 75 3.61 2.93 -8.63
N CYS A 76 2.81 2.11 -7.95
CA CYS A 76 1.50 1.69 -8.44
C CYS A 76 0.56 2.87 -8.70
N HIS A 77 0.52 3.86 -7.79
CA HIS A 77 -0.37 5.03 -7.94
C HIS A 77 0.10 5.97 -9.05
N VAL A 78 1.42 6.18 -9.20
CA VAL A 78 1.98 7.00 -10.28
C VAL A 78 1.79 6.37 -11.65
N VAL A 79 1.81 5.04 -11.76
CA VAL A 79 1.52 4.36 -13.03
C VAL A 79 0.02 4.34 -13.34
N ALA A 80 -0.83 4.35 -12.31
CA ALA A 80 -2.27 4.31 -12.47
C ALA A 80 -2.89 5.65 -12.91
N ILE A 81 -2.24 6.79 -12.65
CA ILE A 81 -2.76 8.16 -12.84
C ILE A 81 -1.81 8.95 -13.73
#